data_AF-A0A167AKL1-F1
#
_entry.id   AF-A0A167AKL1-F1
#
_cell.length_a   1.000
_cell.length_b   1.000
_cell.length_c   1.000
_cell.angle_alpha   90.00
_cell.angle_beta   90.00
_cell.angle_gamma   90.00
#
_symmetry.space_group_name_H-M   'P 1'
#
loop_
_entity.id
_entity.type
_entity.pdbx_description
1 polymer ?
#
loop_
_entity_poly.entity_id
_entity_poly.type
_entity_poly.pdbx_seq_one_letter_code
_entity_poly.pdbx_strand_id
1 'polypeptide(L)'
;MLNNIEGKTVPSVTFPIRVGEEFQRITSDELFKGKTVIVFSLPGAFTPTCSSTHLPRYNELAHVFKQNGVDDIVCMSVNDTFVMNAWAQDQEAENVTLIPDGNGEFTDGMGMLVDKSDLGFGKRSWRYSMLVKDGVIEKMFIEPDLPGDPFEVSDADTMLAYINPDQKKPEPVSIITKPGCPYCAKAKALLSEQGLVYEELVLGQQASLTSLKALSGRETVPQVFIGGKHIGGSDDLTTYFENN
;
A
#
# COMPACT_ATOMS: atom_id res chain seq x y z
N MET A 1 27.63 -5.26 -5.44
CA MET A 1 27.02 -5.74 -4.18
C MET A 1 26.08 -4.66 -3.70
N LEU A 2 24.85 -5.03 -3.41
CA LEU A 2 23.86 -4.14 -2.80
C LEU A 2 24.34 -3.79 -1.39
N ASN A 3 24.42 -2.50 -1.07
CA ASN A 3 24.96 -2.04 0.20
C ASN A 3 23.85 -1.47 1.07
N ASN A 4 23.85 -1.83 2.34
CA ASN A 4 23.06 -1.13 3.34
C ASN A 4 23.71 0.24 3.61
N ILE A 5 22.92 1.31 3.51
CA ILE A 5 23.36 2.69 3.71
C ILE A 5 22.57 3.40 4.82
N GLU A 6 22.08 2.64 5.80
CA GLU A 6 21.49 3.18 7.04
C GLU A 6 22.39 4.27 7.67
N GLY A 7 21.76 5.31 8.22
CA GLY A 7 22.41 6.49 8.77
C GLY A 7 22.82 7.56 7.74
N LYS A 8 22.73 7.28 6.44
CA LYS A 8 22.97 8.28 5.39
C LYS A 8 21.68 9.04 5.04
N THR A 9 21.85 10.23 4.47
CA THR A 9 20.76 10.98 3.86
C THR A 9 20.36 10.34 2.52
N VAL A 10 19.07 10.35 2.21
CA VAL A 10 18.55 9.97 0.89
C VAL A 10 19.14 10.85 -0.23
N PRO A 11 19.24 10.35 -1.47
CA PRO A 11 19.70 11.14 -2.61
C PRO A 11 18.83 12.39 -2.84
N SER A 12 19.48 13.51 -3.16
CA SER A 12 18.78 14.75 -3.53
C SER A 12 18.41 14.72 -5.01
N VAL A 13 17.17 14.31 -5.31
CA VAL A 13 16.65 14.21 -6.69
C VAL A 13 15.37 15.04 -6.84
N THR A 14 15.10 15.50 -8.06
CA THR A 14 13.83 16.14 -8.44
C THR A 14 13.12 15.29 -9.50
N PHE A 15 11.95 14.77 -9.16
CA PHE A 15 11.16 13.88 -10.00
C PHE A 15 10.19 14.68 -10.87
N PRO A 16 10.22 14.50 -12.21
CA PRO A 16 9.15 14.97 -13.08
C PRO A 16 7.89 14.12 -12.85
N ILE A 17 6.83 14.74 -12.39
CA ILE A 17 5.53 14.10 -12.15
C ILE A 17 4.46 14.73 -13.04
N ARG A 18 3.34 14.02 -13.20
CA ARG A 18 2.16 14.53 -13.89
C ARG A 18 0.97 14.50 -12.93
N VAL A 19 0.35 15.66 -12.73
CA VAL A 19 -0.87 15.81 -11.93
C VAL A 19 -1.97 16.32 -12.87
N GLY A 20 -2.97 15.46 -13.12
CA GLY A 20 -3.94 15.70 -14.19
C GLY A 20 -3.26 15.75 -15.56
N GLU A 21 -3.36 16.89 -16.23
CA GLU A 21 -2.74 17.12 -17.54
C GLU A 21 -1.42 17.90 -17.48
N GLU A 22 -1.02 18.36 -16.29
CA GLU A 22 0.13 19.24 -16.13
C GLU A 22 1.38 18.50 -15.64
N PHE A 23 2.52 18.89 -16.18
CA PHE A 23 3.82 18.49 -15.65
C PHE A 23 4.16 19.33 -14.43
N GLN A 24 4.51 18.66 -13.35
CA GLN A 24 5.00 19.26 -12.12
C GLN A 24 6.31 18.61 -11.71
N ARG A 25 6.90 19.12 -10.63
CA ARG A 25 8.14 18.59 -10.06
C ARG A 25 7.92 18.40 -8.57
N ILE A 26 8.41 17.27 -8.06
CA ILE A 26 8.50 17.02 -6.62
C ILE A 26 9.94 16.68 -6.28
N THR A 27 10.45 17.27 -5.22
CA THR A 27 11.83 17.07 -4.76
C THR A 27 11.89 16.03 -3.65
N SER A 28 13.08 15.44 -3.46
CA SER A 28 13.33 14.55 -2.32
C SER A 28 13.15 15.28 -0.99
N ASP A 29 13.50 16.56 -0.91
CA ASP A 29 13.25 17.38 0.29
C ASP A 29 11.75 17.48 0.61
N GLU A 30 10.88 17.72 -0.39
CA GLU A 30 9.43 17.77 -0.20
C GLU A 30 8.84 16.41 0.25
N LEU A 31 9.47 15.32 -0.19
CA LEU A 31 9.08 13.97 0.22
C LEU A 31 9.50 13.67 1.65
N PHE A 32 10.71 14.03 2.08
CA PHE A 32 11.33 13.44 3.27
C PHE A 32 11.65 14.41 4.42
N LYS A 33 11.80 15.70 4.14
CA LYS A 33 12.26 16.67 5.16
C LYS A 33 11.18 16.90 6.21
N GLY A 34 11.56 16.80 7.48
CA GLY A 34 10.69 16.96 8.63
C GLY A 34 9.62 15.87 8.79
N LYS A 35 9.74 14.74 8.07
CA LYS A 35 8.75 13.66 8.05
C LYS A 35 9.36 12.31 8.40
N THR A 36 8.52 11.39 8.88
CA THR A 36 8.79 9.96 8.95
C THR A 36 8.09 9.28 7.76
N VAL A 37 8.86 8.70 6.84
CA VAL A 37 8.36 8.20 5.56
C VAL A 37 8.78 6.75 5.38
N ILE A 38 7.82 5.90 5.06
CA ILE A 38 8.12 4.57 4.52
C ILE A 38 8.36 4.71 3.03
N VAL A 39 9.44 4.13 2.54
CA VAL A 39 9.66 3.98 1.10
C VAL A 39 9.79 2.51 0.79
N PHE A 40 9.14 2.04 -0.27
CA PHE A 40 9.47 0.76 -0.87
C PHE A 40 9.68 0.93 -2.36
N SER A 41 10.67 0.24 -2.89
CA SER A 41 10.99 0.24 -4.30
C SER A 41 10.91 -1.16 -4.90
N LEU A 42 10.62 -1.18 -6.19
CA LEU A 42 10.30 -2.39 -6.92
C LEU A 42 10.84 -2.36 -8.36
N PRO A 43 10.97 -3.53 -9.01
CA PRO A 43 11.60 -3.62 -10.32
C PRO A 43 10.85 -2.91 -11.45
N GLY A 44 9.52 -2.81 -11.36
CA GLY A 44 8.71 -2.16 -12.38
C GLY A 44 7.22 -2.21 -12.09
N ALA A 45 6.50 -1.16 -12.50
CA ALA A 45 5.05 -1.14 -12.53
C ALA A 45 4.48 -2.30 -13.37
N PHE A 46 3.26 -2.75 -13.04
CA PHE A 46 2.56 -3.88 -13.68
C PHE A 46 3.23 -5.27 -13.57
N THR A 47 4.33 -5.42 -12.82
CA THR A 47 4.97 -6.73 -12.62
C THR A 47 4.25 -7.56 -11.53
N PRO A 48 4.23 -8.90 -11.61
CA PRO A 48 3.28 -9.73 -10.85
C PRO A 48 3.31 -9.55 -9.33
N THR A 49 4.48 -9.66 -8.68
CA THR A 49 4.60 -9.54 -7.22
C THR A 49 4.30 -8.12 -6.74
N CYS A 50 4.64 -7.13 -7.56
CA CYS A 50 4.40 -5.72 -7.24
C CYS A 50 2.90 -5.40 -7.20
N SER A 51 2.13 -5.95 -8.15
CA SER A 51 0.70 -5.71 -8.29
C SER A 51 -0.20 -6.61 -7.44
N SER A 52 0.30 -7.79 -7.01
CA SER A 52 -0.54 -8.75 -6.27
C SER A 52 -0.41 -8.65 -4.76
N THR A 53 0.74 -8.17 -4.25
CA THR A 53 1.04 -8.24 -2.81
C THR A 53 1.76 -7.00 -2.30
N HIS A 54 2.87 -6.58 -2.92
CA HIS A 54 3.74 -5.56 -2.33
C HIS A 54 3.05 -4.19 -2.16
N LEU A 55 2.61 -3.56 -3.25
CA LEU A 55 1.91 -2.27 -3.19
C LEU A 55 0.55 -2.37 -2.48
N PRO A 56 -0.32 -3.37 -2.78
CA PRO A 56 -1.62 -3.50 -2.12
C PRO A 56 -1.53 -3.59 -0.60
N ARG A 57 -0.57 -4.35 -0.06
CA ARG A 57 -0.43 -4.51 1.40
C ARG A 57 0.04 -3.24 2.10
N TYR A 58 0.94 -2.46 1.50
CA TYR A 58 1.29 -1.14 2.02
C TYR A 58 0.10 -0.18 2.00
N ASN A 59 -0.70 -0.21 0.93
CA ASN A 59 -1.92 0.59 0.81
C ASN A 59 -2.97 0.23 1.88
N GLU A 60 -3.14 -1.06 2.14
CA GLU A 60 -4.04 -1.59 3.17
C GLU A 60 -3.60 -1.16 4.59
N LEU A 61 -2.30 -1.27 4.88
CA LEU A 61 -1.75 -0.95 6.21
C LEU A 61 -1.46 0.54 6.42
N ALA A 62 -1.70 1.40 5.43
CA ALA A 62 -1.32 2.82 5.48
C ALA A 62 -1.88 3.56 6.71
N HIS A 63 -3.14 3.30 7.06
CA HIS A 63 -3.75 3.88 8.25
C HIS A 63 -3.07 3.40 9.55
N VAL A 64 -2.68 2.12 9.62
CA VAL A 64 -1.96 1.56 10.78
C VAL A 64 -0.57 2.19 10.89
N PHE A 65 0.14 2.34 9.78
CA PHE A 65 1.43 3.04 9.77
C PHE A 65 1.29 4.49 10.26
N LYS A 66 0.24 5.19 9.83
CA LYS A 66 -0.06 6.55 10.28
C LYS A 66 -0.31 6.64 11.79
N GLN A 67 -1.07 5.70 12.35
CA GLN A 67 -1.26 5.60 13.80
C GLN A 67 0.05 5.34 14.56
N ASN A 68 1.03 4.74 13.90
CA ASN A 68 2.36 4.45 14.42
C ASN A 68 3.40 5.53 14.06
N GLY A 69 2.96 6.73 13.65
CA GLY A 69 3.83 7.89 13.47
C GLY A 69 4.48 8.03 12.10
N VAL A 70 4.04 7.28 11.09
CA VAL A 70 4.45 7.47 9.69
C VAL A 70 3.59 8.56 9.05
N ASP A 71 4.22 9.57 8.46
CA ASP A 71 3.53 10.67 7.78
C ASP A 71 3.07 10.27 6.38
N ASP A 72 3.96 9.66 5.60
CA ASP A 72 3.75 9.31 4.20
C ASP A 72 4.29 7.90 3.87
N ILE A 73 3.68 7.25 2.89
CA ILE A 73 4.19 6.02 2.27
C ILE A 73 4.46 6.31 0.81
N VAL A 74 5.67 6.00 0.35
CA VAL A 74 6.13 6.23 -1.01
C VAL A 74 6.48 4.91 -1.69
N CYS A 75 5.89 4.68 -2.87
CA CYS A 75 6.25 3.60 -3.77
C CYS A 75 7.13 4.16 -4.90
N MET A 76 8.39 3.74 -4.99
CA MET A 76 9.31 4.17 -6.05
C MET A 76 9.55 3.09 -7.09
N SER A 77 9.50 3.46 -8.37
CA SER A 77 9.92 2.56 -9.45
C SER A 77 10.66 3.34 -10.51
N VAL A 78 11.58 2.65 -11.19
CA VAL A 78 12.26 3.19 -12.39
C VAL A 78 11.29 3.10 -13.57
N ASN A 79 10.28 3.96 -13.56
CA ASN A 79 9.28 4.14 -14.60
C ASN A 79 8.95 5.63 -14.70
N ASP A 80 8.49 6.06 -15.87
CA ASP A 80 8.01 7.43 -16.05
C ASP A 80 6.63 7.65 -15.40
N THR A 81 6.24 8.92 -15.29
CA THR A 81 4.98 9.31 -14.63
C THR A 81 3.73 8.82 -15.34
N PHE A 82 3.77 8.55 -16.66
CA PHE A 82 2.57 8.07 -17.36
C PHE A 82 2.28 6.63 -16.93
N VAL A 83 3.32 5.79 -16.93
CA VAL A 83 3.21 4.40 -16.47
C VAL A 83 2.86 4.35 -14.99
N MET A 84 3.52 5.14 -14.14
CA MET A 84 3.25 5.14 -12.70
C MET A 84 1.84 5.62 -12.36
N ASN A 85 1.30 6.64 -13.06
CA ASN A 85 -0.07 7.11 -12.84
C ASN A 85 -1.11 6.08 -13.29
N ALA A 86 -0.91 5.47 -14.47
CA ALA A 86 -1.80 4.42 -14.96
C ALA A 86 -1.81 3.21 -14.00
N TRP A 87 -0.64 2.84 -13.47
CA TRP A 87 -0.52 1.77 -12.51
C TRP A 87 -1.13 2.13 -11.14
N ALA A 88 -0.96 3.36 -10.65
CA ALA A 88 -1.60 3.83 -9.43
C ALA A 88 -3.13 3.65 -9.49
N GLN A 89 -3.72 4.01 -10.62
CA GLN A 89 -5.15 3.87 -10.87
C GLN A 89 -5.57 2.40 -10.96
N ASP A 90 -4.82 1.56 -11.68
CA ASP A 90 -5.07 0.12 -11.80
C ASP A 90 -5.01 -0.61 -10.45
N GLN A 91 -4.18 -0.12 -9.54
CA GLN A 91 -3.95 -0.73 -8.22
C GLN A 91 -4.82 -0.14 -7.10
N GLU A 92 -5.65 0.87 -7.42
CA GLU A 92 -6.49 1.57 -6.44
C GLU A 92 -5.70 2.03 -5.19
N ALA A 93 -4.45 2.47 -5.42
CA ALA A 93 -3.45 2.73 -4.37
C ALA A 93 -3.55 4.15 -3.78
N GLU A 94 -4.73 4.53 -3.28
CA GLU A 94 -5.03 5.90 -2.85
C GLU A 94 -4.22 6.37 -1.62
N ASN A 95 -3.71 5.45 -0.80
CA ASN A 95 -2.98 5.76 0.42
C ASN A 95 -1.45 5.77 0.25
N VAL A 96 -0.94 5.55 -0.97
CA VAL A 96 0.49 5.47 -1.27
C VAL A 96 0.85 6.46 -2.38
N THR A 97 1.87 7.28 -2.15
CA THR A 97 2.39 8.18 -3.19
C THR A 97 3.32 7.41 -4.13
N LEU A 98 2.95 7.30 -5.40
CA LEU A 98 3.79 6.65 -6.42
C LEU A 98 4.74 7.67 -7.05
N ILE A 99 6.05 7.43 -6.92
CA ILE A 99 7.10 8.32 -7.43
C ILE A 99 7.78 7.70 -8.66
N PRO A 100 7.74 8.40 -9.81
CA PRO A 100 8.36 7.96 -11.06
C PRO A 100 9.85 8.34 -11.09
N ASP A 101 10.72 7.46 -10.60
CA ASP A 101 12.18 7.61 -10.75
C ASP A 101 12.62 7.20 -12.16
N GLY A 102 12.02 7.80 -13.19
CA GLY A 102 12.12 7.33 -14.58
C GLY A 102 13.53 7.27 -15.15
N ASN A 103 14.44 8.11 -14.65
CA ASN A 103 15.86 8.10 -15.01
C ASN A 103 16.71 7.14 -14.14
N GLY A 104 16.13 6.61 -13.06
CA GLY A 104 16.84 5.81 -12.07
C GLY A 104 17.83 6.61 -11.22
N GLU A 105 17.74 7.94 -11.18
CA GLU A 105 18.70 8.80 -10.49
C GLU A 105 18.68 8.59 -8.98
N PHE A 106 17.48 8.48 -8.40
CA PHE A 106 17.36 8.22 -6.97
C PHE A 106 17.80 6.78 -6.66
N THR A 107 17.36 5.84 -7.47
CA THR A 107 17.70 4.42 -7.37
C THR A 107 19.21 4.18 -7.46
N ASP A 108 19.91 4.89 -8.36
CA ASP A 108 21.37 4.83 -8.49
C ASP A 108 22.07 5.45 -7.27
N GLY A 109 21.59 6.61 -6.80
CA GLY A 109 22.09 7.24 -5.58
C GLY A 109 21.93 6.38 -4.33
N MET A 110 20.88 5.55 -4.27
CA MET A 110 20.67 4.54 -3.24
C MET A 110 21.58 3.31 -3.39
N GLY A 111 22.30 3.18 -4.52
CA GLY A 111 23.09 1.99 -4.85
C GLY A 111 22.23 0.76 -5.17
N MET A 112 20.96 0.97 -5.53
CA MET A 112 19.97 -0.09 -5.76
C MET A 112 19.66 -0.27 -7.25
N LEU A 113 20.36 0.43 -8.15
CA LEU A 113 20.16 0.29 -9.59
C LEU A 113 20.85 -0.97 -10.11
N VAL A 114 20.06 -1.89 -10.64
CA VAL A 114 20.52 -3.19 -11.17
C VAL A 114 20.15 -3.34 -12.63
N ASP A 115 20.94 -4.12 -13.36
CA ASP A 115 20.61 -4.50 -14.73
C ASP A 115 19.66 -5.69 -14.74
N LYS A 116 18.52 -5.55 -15.42
CA LYS A 116 17.51 -6.59 -15.66
C LYS A 116 17.23 -6.74 -17.16
N SER A 117 18.28 -6.57 -17.97
CA SER A 117 18.21 -6.72 -19.43
C SER A 117 17.84 -8.13 -19.89
N ASP A 118 18.09 -9.15 -19.07
CA ASP A 118 17.65 -10.53 -19.27
C ASP A 118 16.12 -10.67 -19.33
N LEU A 119 15.39 -9.81 -18.62
CA LEU A 119 13.93 -9.70 -18.66
C LEU A 119 13.44 -8.63 -19.66
N GLY A 120 14.35 -7.97 -20.38
CA GLY A 120 14.03 -6.87 -21.29
C GLY A 120 13.68 -5.56 -20.60
N PHE A 121 14.01 -5.41 -19.31
CA PHE A 121 13.65 -4.22 -18.54
C PHE A 121 14.72 -3.13 -18.58
N GLY A 122 15.96 -3.48 -18.94
CA GLY A 122 17.11 -2.60 -18.80
C GLY A 122 17.45 -2.36 -17.33
N LYS A 123 17.96 -1.17 -17.01
CA LYS A 123 18.27 -0.81 -15.61
C LYS A 123 17.00 -0.51 -14.82
N ARG A 124 16.85 -1.13 -13.65
CA ARG A 124 15.70 -0.99 -12.74
C ARG A 124 16.14 -0.98 -11.29
N SER A 125 15.24 -0.61 -10.39
CA SER A 125 15.50 -0.76 -8.96
C SER A 125 15.52 -2.23 -8.56
N TRP A 126 16.44 -2.56 -7.67
CA TRP A 126 16.31 -3.72 -6.80
C TRP A 126 15.13 -3.54 -5.86
N ARG A 127 14.54 -4.65 -5.39
CA ARG A 127 13.43 -4.60 -4.44
C ARG A 127 13.97 -4.34 -3.03
N TYR A 128 13.46 -3.31 -2.38
CA TYR A 128 13.78 -3.01 -0.99
C TYR A 128 12.68 -2.15 -0.37
N SER A 129 12.65 -2.08 0.96
CA SER A 129 11.93 -1.05 1.69
C SER A 129 12.85 -0.37 2.69
N MET A 130 12.47 0.82 3.14
CA MET A 130 13.21 1.60 4.11
C MET A 130 12.29 2.51 4.91
N LEU A 131 12.74 2.82 6.12
CA LEU A 131 12.16 3.87 6.95
C LEU A 131 13.11 5.06 6.94
N VAL A 132 12.58 6.23 6.55
CA VAL A 132 13.31 7.49 6.45
C VAL A 132 12.76 8.47 7.48
N LYS A 133 13.62 9.12 8.25
CA LYS A 133 13.26 10.16 9.21
C LYS A 133 14.05 11.43 8.92
N ASP A 134 13.35 12.50 8.59
CA ASP A 134 13.94 13.80 8.21
C ASP A 134 15.05 13.65 7.15
N GLY A 135 14.75 12.89 6.09
CA GLY A 135 15.70 12.60 5.01
C GLY A 135 16.82 11.61 5.37
N VAL A 136 16.94 11.13 6.60
CA VAL A 136 17.95 10.15 7.03
C VAL A 136 17.35 8.74 7.01
N ILE A 137 18.06 7.80 6.39
CA ILE A 137 17.63 6.39 6.31
C ILE A 137 17.86 5.73 7.67
N GLU A 138 16.79 5.47 8.42
CA GLU A 138 16.88 4.81 9.73
C GLU A 138 17.05 3.30 9.58
N LYS A 139 16.28 2.69 8.66
CA LYS A 139 16.29 1.24 8.45
C LYS A 139 16.14 0.90 6.98
N MET A 140 16.85 -0.13 6.51
CA MET A 140 16.64 -0.72 5.19
C MET A 140 16.37 -2.23 5.29
N PHE A 141 15.45 -2.70 4.48
CA PHE A 141 15.14 -4.10 4.22
C PHE A 141 15.39 -4.38 2.74
N ILE A 142 16.63 -4.78 2.42
CA ILE A 142 17.07 -5.07 1.06
C ILE A 142 16.81 -6.55 0.80
N GLU A 143 16.07 -6.87 -0.26
CA GLU A 143 15.81 -8.27 -0.61
C GLU A 143 17.12 -9.02 -0.90
N PRO A 144 17.21 -10.32 -0.53
CA PRO A 144 18.40 -11.10 -0.76
C PRO A 144 18.62 -11.29 -2.27
N ASP A 145 19.88 -11.22 -2.71
CA ASP A 145 20.27 -11.38 -4.11
C ASP A 145 20.14 -12.86 -4.54
N LEU A 146 18.89 -13.26 -4.78
CA LEU A 146 18.48 -14.60 -5.17
C LEU A 146 17.89 -14.59 -6.59
N PRO A 147 17.99 -15.71 -7.34
CA PRO A 147 17.32 -15.85 -8.62
C PRO A 147 15.80 -15.64 -8.50
N GLY A 148 15.21 -14.98 -9.51
CA GLY A 148 13.76 -14.73 -9.56
C GLY A 148 13.38 -13.33 -9.07
N ASP A 149 12.24 -13.24 -8.39
CA ASP A 149 11.68 -12.00 -7.85
C ASP A 149 11.52 -12.12 -6.33
N PRO A 150 12.63 -12.01 -5.57
CA PRO A 150 12.59 -12.19 -4.11
C PRO A 150 11.70 -11.12 -3.46
N PHE A 151 10.95 -11.56 -2.45
CA PHE A 151 10.05 -10.73 -1.65
C PHE A 151 9.86 -11.38 -0.27
N GLU A 152 10.87 -11.24 0.58
CA GLU A 152 10.98 -11.89 1.89
C GLU A 152 11.09 -10.89 3.05
N VAL A 153 11.59 -9.68 2.81
CA VAL A 153 11.92 -8.72 3.87
C VAL A 153 11.42 -7.31 3.62
N SER A 154 11.13 -6.94 2.37
CA SER A 154 10.68 -5.59 2.03
C SER A 154 9.19 -5.37 2.24
N ASP A 155 8.45 -6.40 2.64
CA ASP A 155 7.00 -6.36 2.80
C ASP A 155 6.55 -5.42 3.93
N ALA A 156 5.28 -5.02 3.85
CA ALA A 156 4.70 -4.07 4.79
C ALA A 156 4.57 -4.66 6.22
N ASP A 157 4.36 -5.97 6.36
CA ASP A 157 4.25 -6.58 7.68
C ASP A 157 5.62 -6.61 8.38
N THR A 158 6.72 -6.87 7.66
CA THR A 158 8.09 -6.74 8.18
C THR A 158 8.39 -5.30 8.61
N MET A 159 8.01 -4.32 7.78
CA MET A 159 8.14 -2.90 8.14
C MET A 159 7.33 -2.54 9.39
N LEU A 160 6.09 -3.01 9.49
CA LEU A 160 5.22 -2.75 10.63
C LEU A 160 5.77 -3.37 11.91
N ALA A 161 6.25 -4.62 11.84
CA ALA A 161 6.86 -5.30 12.98
C ALA A 161 8.12 -4.58 13.49
N TYR A 162 8.88 -3.93 12.59
CA TYR A 162 10.01 -3.09 12.98
C TYR A 162 9.57 -1.79 13.66
N ILE A 163 8.57 -1.10 13.09
CA ILE A 163 8.07 0.18 13.63
C ILE A 163 7.40 -0.03 14.99
N ASN A 164 6.56 -1.05 15.11
CA ASN A 164 5.85 -1.39 16.33
C ASN A 164 5.62 -2.91 16.40
N PRO A 165 6.47 -3.66 17.13
CA PRO A 165 6.34 -5.11 17.27
C PRO A 165 5.11 -5.54 18.07
N ASP A 166 4.54 -4.64 18.88
CA ASP A 166 3.34 -4.90 19.69
C ASP A 166 2.04 -4.59 18.93
N GLN A 167 2.13 -4.04 17.71
CA GLN A 167 0.98 -3.76 16.88
C GLN A 167 0.28 -5.06 16.48
N LYS A 168 -0.96 -5.24 16.95
CA LYS A 168 -1.83 -6.32 16.47
C LYS A 168 -2.17 -6.06 15.02
N LYS A 169 -2.02 -7.08 14.19
CA LYS A 169 -2.42 -7.02 12.78
C LYS A 169 -3.92 -6.74 12.70
N PRO A 170 -4.36 -5.75 11.91
CA PRO A 170 -5.79 -5.50 11.75
C PRO A 170 -6.44 -6.74 11.13
N GLU A 171 -7.63 -7.08 11.61
CA GLU A 171 -8.42 -8.12 10.97
C GLU A 171 -8.98 -7.58 9.64
N PRO A 172 -8.95 -8.36 8.55
CA PRO A 172 -9.56 -7.94 7.30
C PRO A 172 -11.07 -7.76 7.50
N VAL A 173 -11.58 -6.60 7.09
CA VAL A 173 -13.01 -6.28 7.16
C VAL A 173 -13.53 -6.03 5.76
N SER A 174 -14.64 -6.68 5.41
CA SER A 174 -15.35 -6.46 4.15
C SER A 174 -16.84 -6.29 4.41
N ILE A 175 -17.48 -5.37 3.68
CA ILE A 175 -18.92 -5.11 3.76
C ILE A 175 -19.54 -5.08 2.37
N ILE A 176 -20.56 -5.90 2.14
CA ILE A 176 -21.38 -5.85 0.92
C ILE A 176 -22.54 -4.88 1.13
N THR A 177 -22.67 -3.87 0.25
CA THR A 177 -23.65 -2.78 0.40
C THR A 177 -24.49 -2.55 -0.85
N LYS A 178 -25.43 -1.60 -0.78
CA LYS A 178 -26.20 -1.11 -1.93
C LYS A 178 -26.36 0.42 -1.84
N PRO A 179 -26.34 1.16 -2.95
CA PRO A 179 -26.58 2.61 -2.93
C PRO A 179 -27.92 2.97 -2.27
N GLY A 180 -27.91 3.98 -1.40
CA GLY A 180 -29.11 4.46 -0.70
C GLY A 180 -29.60 3.60 0.47
N CYS A 181 -28.87 2.55 0.86
CA CYS A 181 -29.22 1.67 1.96
C CYS A 181 -28.89 2.31 3.34
N PRO A 182 -29.88 2.65 4.18
CA PRO A 182 -29.63 3.28 5.49
C PRO A 182 -28.93 2.34 6.49
N TYR A 183 -29.26 1.05 6.47
CA TYR A 183 -28.59 0.05 7.33
C TYR A 183 -27.11 -0.13 6.96
N CYS A 184 -26.77 0.02 5.68
CA CYS A 184 -25.40 -0.04 5.20
C CYS A 184 -24.61 1.18 5.70
N ALA A 185 -25.21 2.37 5.66
CA ALA A 185 -24.62 3.58 6.23
C ALA A 185 -24.40 3.44 7.75
N LYS A 186 -25.37 2.88 8.50
CA LYS A 186 -25.23 2.60 9.93
C LYS A 186 -24.09 1.63 10.23
N ALA A 187 -24.02 0.51 9.51
CA ALA A 187 -22.94 -0.47 9.68
C ALA A 187 -21.56 0.13 9.37
N LYS A 188 -21.43 0.90 8.29
CA LYS A 188 -20.19 1.60 7.94
C LYS A 188 -19.76 2.62 9.00
N ALA A 189 -20.70 3.41 9.51
CA ALA A 189 -20.42 4.35 10.59
C ALA A 189 -19.91 3.63 11.84
N LEU A 190 -20.54 2.52 12.22
CA LEU A 190 -20.11 1.71 13.37
C LEU A 190 -18.70 1.13 13.16
N LEU A 191 -18.37 0.60 11.98
CA LEU A 191 -17.00 0.13 11.69
C LEU A 191 -15.98 1.27 11.84
N SER A 192 -16.27 2.44 11.29
CA SER A 192 -15.40 3.61 11.40
C SER A 192 -15.26 4.10 12.85
N GLU A 193 -16.33 4.06 13.64
CA GLU A 193 -16.32 4.39 15.08
C GLU A 193 -15.43 3.43 15.88
N GLN A 194 -15.38 2.15 15.50
CA GLN A 194 -14.45 1.16 16.07
C GLN A 194 -13.02 1.29 15.51
N GLY A 195 -12.75 2.26 14.64
CA GLY A 195 -11.44 2.48 14.03
C GLY A 195 -11.05 1.41 13.00
N LEU A 196 -12.02 0.64 12.49
CA LEU A 196 -11.80 -0.41 11.50
C LEU A 196 -11.85 0.16 10.09
N VAL A 197 -10.80 -0.15 9.31
CA VAL A 197 -10.78 0.06 7.87
C VAL A 197 -11.43 -1.14 7.20
N TYR A 198 -12.25 -0.90 6.18
CA TYR A 198 -13.01 -1.95 5.51
C TYR A 198 -13.04 -1.77 3.99
N GLU A 199 -13.13 -2.88 3.27
CA GLU A 199 -13.44 -2.93 1.84
C GLU A 199 -14.96 -2.89 1.64
N GLU A 200 -15.46 -2.02 0.75
CA GLU A 200 -16.88 -1.95 0.40
C GLU A 200 -17.16 -2.58 -0.97
N LEU A 201 -17.93 -3.66 -0.97
CA LEU A 201 -18.39 -4.33 -2.19
C LEU A 201 -19.81 -3.87 -2.54
N VAL A 202 -19.95 -2.94 -3.49
CA VAL A 202 -21.25 -2.38 -3.85
C VAL A 202 -21.98 -3.32 -4.81
N LEU A 203 -23.21 -3.69 -4.46
CA LEU A 203 -24.05 -4.49 -5.33
C LEU A 203 -24.34 -3.76 -6.66
N GLY A 204 -24.08 -4.47 -7.77
CA GLY A 204 -24.21 -3.95 -9.13
C GLY A 204 -22.93 -3.33 -9.69
N GLN A 205 -21.86 -3.26 -8.89
CA GLN A 205 -20.54 -2.81 -9.32
C GLN A 205 -19.50 -3.92 -9.06
N GLN A 206 -19.05 -4.06 -7.80
CA GLN A 206 -18.06 -5.07 -7.41
C GLN A 206 -18.70 -6.43 -7.09
N ALA A 207 -19.96 -6.44 -6.65
CA ALA A 207 -20.65 -7.67 -6.25
C ALA A 207 -22.02 -7.80 -6.91
N SER A 208 -22.47 -9.06 -7.05
CA SER A 208 -23.82 -9.39 -7.51
C SER A 208 -24.63 -10.04 -6.38
N LEU A 209 -25.95 -10.13 -6.56
CA LEU A 209 -26.81 -10.90 -5.64
C LEU A 209 -26.36 -12.36 -5.48
N THR A 210 -25.77 -12.95 -6.53
CA THR A 210 -25.19 -14.30 -6.45
C THR A 210 -24.04 -14.34 -5.46
N SER A 211 -23.13 -13.36 -5.51
CA SER A 211 -22.00 -13.28 -4.58
C SER A 211 -22.47 -13.06 -3.15
N LEU A 212 -23.44 -12.15 -2.95
CA LEU A 212 -24.07 -11.94 -1.65
C LEU A 212 -24.60 -13.25 -1.05
N LYS A 213 -25.41 -13.99 -1.81
CA LYS A 213 -26.01 -15.25 -1.35
C LYS A 213 -24.97 -16.33 -1.10
N ALA A 214 -24.00 -16.47 -1.99
CA ALA A 214 -22.97 -17.50 -1.89
C ALA A 214 -22.05 -17.29 -0.68
N LEU A 215 -21.69 -16.04 -0.38
CA LEU A 215 -20.76 -15.71 0.70
C LEU A 215 -21.45 -15.62 2.07
N SER A 216 -22.65 -15.03 2.13
CA SER A 216 -23.34 -14.76 3.40
C SER A 216 -24.47 -15.73 3.73
N GLY A 217 -24.98 -16.48 2.75
CA GLY A 217 -26.24 -17.22 2.88
C GLY A 217 -27.47 -16.32 3.04
N ARG A 218 -27.34 -14.99 2.88
CA ARG A 218 -28.42 -14.00 3.04
C ARG A 218 -28.77 -13.35 1.70
N GLU A 219 -29.96 -12.76 1.63
CA GLU A 219 -30.47 -12.07 0.44
C GLU A 219 -30.50 -10.54 0.56
N THR A 220 -30.10 -9.99 1.71
CA THR A 220 -30.19 -8.57 2.03
C THR A 220 -28.82 -7.99 2.41
N VAL A 221 -28.68 -6.67 2.25
CA VAL A 221 -27.50 -5.89 2.67
C VAL A 221 -27.83 -5.03 3.89
N PRO A 222 -26.83 -4.61 4.70
CA PRO A 222 -25.41 -4.95 4.57
C PRO A 222 -25.10 -6.40 4.94
N GLN A 223 -23.99 -6.93 4.45
CA GLN A 223 -23.38 -8.17 4.99
C GLN A 223 -21.92 -7.90 5.32
N VAL A 224 -21.57 -8.03 6.60
CA VAL A 224 -20.25 -7.70 7.14
C VAL A 224 -19.48 -8.98 7.46
N PHE A 225 -18.19 -8.97 7.12
CA PHE A 225 -17.23 -10.03 7.41
C PHE A 225 -16.03 -9.42 8.12
N ILE A 226 -15.58 -10.04 9.22
CA ILE A 226 -14.42 -9.60 10.01
C ILE A 226 -13.55 -10.83 10.26
N GLY A 227 -12.26 -10.76 9.94
CA GLY A 227 -11.31 -11.84 10.22
C GLY A 227 -11.66 -13.16 9.52
N GLY A 228 -12.34 -13.09 8.37
CA GLY A 228 -12.85 -14.26 7.64
C GLY A 228 -14.14 -14.87 8.21
N LYS A 229 -14.70 -14.31 9.29
CA LYS A 229 -15.98 -14.71 9.85
C LYS A 229 -17.12 -13.85 9.31
N HIS A 230 -18.21 -14.48 8.90
CA HIS A 230 -19.45 -13.78 8.58
C HIS A 230 -20.14 -13.29 9.86
N ILE A 231 -20.32 -11.97 9.97
CA ILE A 231 -20.94 -11.33 11.14
C ILE A 231 -22.45 -11.18 10.92
N GLY A 232 -22.86 -10.69 9.75
CA GLY A 232 -24.27 -10.49 9.40
C GLY A 232 -24.60 -9.07 8.97
N GLY A 233 -25.82 -8.62 9.29
CA GLY A 233 -26.32 -7.29 8.98
C GLY A 233 -25.93 -6.22 9.99
N SER A 234 -26.57 -5.05 9.89
CA SER A 234 -26.26 -3.90 10.76
C SER A 234 -26.52 -4.17 12.24
N ASP A 235 -27.58 -4.93 12.56
CA ASP A 235 -27.93 -5.25 13.94
C ASP A 235 -27.04 -6.37 14.50
N ASP A 236 -26.67 -7.34 13.66
CA ASP A 236 -25.71 -8.38 14.02
C ASP A 236 -24.33 -7.77 14.33
N LEU A 237 -23.90 -6.76 13.54
CA LEU A 237 -22.66 -6.03 13.78
C LEU A 237 -22.71 -5.24 15.11
N THR A 238 -23.85 -4.63 15.42
CA THR A 238 -24.04 -3.94 16.70
C THR A 238 -23.88 -4.94 17.85
N THR A 239 -24.55 -6.08 17.75
CA THR A 239 -24.49 -7.16 18.74
C THR A 239 -23.06 -7.72 18.88
N TYR A 240 -22.31 -7.82 17.77
CA TYR A 240 -20.93 -8.28 17.78
C TYR A 240 -20.02 -7.39 18.64
N PHE A 241 -20.08 -6.08 18.48
CA PHE A 241 -19.28 -5.13 19.27
C PHE A 241 -19.80 -4.89 20.69
N GLU A 242 -21.06 -5.20 20.99
CA GLU A 242 -21.54 -5.17 22.39
C GLU A 242 -21.01 -6.37 23.21
N ASN A 243 -20.61 -7.45 22.54
CA ASN A 243 -20.20 -8.70 23.18
C ASN A 243 -18.67 -8.95 23.14
N ASN A 244 -17.88 -8.07 22.49
CA ASN A 244 -16.42 -8.18 22.36
C ASN A 244 -15.77 -6.83 22.65
#